data_AF-A0A839JM43-F1
#
_entry.id   AF-A0A839JM43-F1
#
_cell.length_a   1.000
_cell.length_b   1.000
_cell.length_c   1.000
_cell.angle_alpha   90.00
_cell.angle_beta   90.00
_cell.angle_gamma   90.00
#
_symmetry.space_group_name_H-M   'P 1'
#
loop_
_entity.id
_entity.type
_entity.pdbx_description
1 polymer ?
#
loop_
_entity_poly.entity_id
_entity_poly.type
_entity_poly.pdbx_seq_one_letter_code
_entity_poly.pdbx_strand_id
1 'polypeptide(L)'
;MLKAKKSHRNKTIDFSLREGQKYFNRCVDGSSELSIGKIINKTINGDAFEVMKDMPRKFIDLLIVDPPYNLSKDYHGNKFKKTDNESYAKYTEQWLKLVMPLLKDEASVYVCCDWQTSIVIGRILPKYLNVRNRITWQREKGRGAKENWKNGLEDIWFATNNSQWTFNLDDVKIRKKVIAPYRENGEPKDWQVTKNGNFRDTCPSNFWDDCTIPYWSMSENTAHPTQKPEKLIAKMILASSNIGDVIFDPFLGSGTTSVTAKKLGRKYIGIELDKTYCAWAEKRLEMADSDNSIQGYTDGVFWERNTLGEQKNTKGKPPTEELTKDKDGQLALQVG
;
A
#
# COMPACT_ATOMS: atom_id res chain seq x y z
N MET A 1 3.93 -26.34 -23.79
CA MET A 1 2.76 -25.57 -24.27
C MET A 1 3.23 -24.18 -24.67
N LEU A 2 2.97 -23.76 -25.91
CA LEU A 2 3.22 -22.37 -26.35
C LEU A 2 2.34 -21.42 -25.52
N LYS A 3 2.94 -20.44 -24.82
CA LYS A 3 2.19 -19.40 -24.09
C LYS A 3 1.31 -18.65 -25.11
N ALA A 4 0.01 -18.59 -24.88
CA ALA A 4 -0.91 -17.84 -25.75
C ALA A 4 -0.46 -16.37 -25.86
N LYS A 5 -0.52 -15.79 -27.07
CA LYS A 5 -0.14 -14.40 -27.31
C LYS A 5 -1.09 -13.46 -26.56
N LYS A 6 -0.55 -12.69 -25.61
CA LYS A 6 -1.33 -11.72 -24.83
C LYS A 6 -1.89 -10.61 -25.72
N SER A 7 -3.08 -10.12 -25.37
CA SER A 7 -3.61 -8.87 -25.93
C SER A 7 -2.66 -7.71 -25.64
N HIS A 8 -2.54 -6.76 -26.57
CA HIS A 8 -1.76 -5.53 -26.39
C HIS A 8 -2.23 -4.67 -25.19
N ARG A 9 -3.48 -4.87 -24.74
CA ARG A 9 -4.04 -4.19 -23.56
C ARG A 9 -3.68 -4.87 -22.24
N ASN A 10 -3.14 -6.09 -22.28
CA ASN A 10 -2.73 -6.83 -21.10
C ASN A 10 -1.33 -6.35 -20.68
N LYS A 11 -1.27 -5.72 -19.52
CA LYS A 11 -0.06 -5.18 -18.88
C LYS A 11 0.48 -6.10 -17.78
N THR A 12 -0.08 -7.29 -17.61
CA THR A 12 0.31 -8.21 -16.53
C THR A 12 1.78 -8.62 -16.64
N ILE A 13 2.56 -8.34 -15.59
CA ILE A 13 3.91 -8.87 -15.40
C ILE A 13 3.81 -10.34 -14.97
N ASP A 14 4.30 -11.27 -15.80
CA ASP A 14 4.28 -12.72 -15.55
C ASP A 14 5.45 -13.47 -16.19
N PHE A 15 6.58 -12.77 -16.36
CA PHE A 15 7.79 -13.38 -16.90
C PHE A 15 8.36 -14.41 -15.91
N SER A 16 8.99 -15.44 -16.44
CA SER A 16 9.73 -16.44 -15.65
C SER A 16 11.01 -15.86 -15.06
N LEU A 17 11.57 -16.49 -14.02
CA LEU A 17 12.85 -16.07 -13.44
C LEU A 17 13.97 -15.96 -14.50
N ARG A 18 14.01 -16.90 -15.46
CA ARG A 18 15.01 -16.87 -16.55
C ARG A 18 14.93 -15.59 -17.40
N GLU A 19 13.71 -15.17 -17.76
CA GLU A 19 13.48 -13.92 -18.50
C GLU A 19 13.75 -12.68 -17.63
N GLY A 20 13.51 -12.80 -16.32
CA GLY A 20 13.66 -11.76 -15.32
C GLY A 20 15.01 -11.68 -14.61
N GLN A 21 16.01 -12.48 -15.00
CA GLN A 21 17.24 -12.66 -14.24
C GLN A 21 17.96 -11.34 -13.95
N LYS A 22 17.96 -10.41 -14.91
CA LYS A 22 18.57 -9.07 -14.75
C LYS A 22 17.93 -8.23 -13.63
N TYR A 23 16.66 -8.47 -13.31
CA TYR A 23 15.96 -7.81 -12.20
C TYR A 23 16.30 -8.50 -10.89
N PHE A 24 16.26 -9.83 -10.86
CA PHE A 24 16.65 -10.61 -9.68
C PHE A 24 18.09 -10.31 -9.23
N ASN A 25 19.02 -10.11 -10.17
CA ASN A 25 20.41 -9.76 -9.86
C ASN A 25 20.58 -8.41 -9.14
N ARG A 26 19.51 -7.59 -9.01
CA ARG A 26 19.54 -6.33 -8.24
C ARG A 26 19.21 -6.54 -6.76
N CYS A 27 18.63 -7.68 -6.40
CA CYS A 27 18.26 -8.01 -5.03
C CYS A 27 19.50 -8.26 -4.17
N VAL A 28 19.36 -7.98 -2.88
CA VAL A 28 20.35 -8.34 -1.86
C VAL A 28 20.10 -9.78 -1.43
N ASP A 29 21.16 -10.58 -1.27
CA ASP A 29 21.07 -11.91 -0.68
C ASP A 29 20.84 -11.78 0.84
N GLY A 30 19.79 -12.39 1.36
CA GLY A 30 19.43 -12.34 2.77
C GLY A 30 20.46 -12.96 3.72
N SER A 31 21.41 -13.75 3.20
CA SER A 31 22.54 -14.29 3.96
C SER A 31 23.77 -13.37 3.99
N SER A 32 23.73 -12.23 3.29
CA SER A 32 24.83 -11.25 3.25
C SER A 32 24.77 -10.27 4.42
N GLU A 33 25.78 -9.42 4.57
CA GLU A 33 25.80 -8.37 5.61
C GLU A 33 24.67 -7.35 5.41
N LEU A 34 23.77 -7.25 6.39
CA LEU A 34 22.54 -6.43 6.32
C LEU A 34 22.67 -5.05 6.99
N SER A 35 23.83 -4.39 6.89
CA SER A 35 23.96 -3.01 7.40
C SER A 35 23.01 -2.04 6.69
N ILE A 36 22.49 -1.04 7.42
CA ILE A 36 21.40 -0.17 6.92
C ILE A 36 21.72 0.47 5.56
N GLY A 37 22.97 0.90 5.34
CA GLY A 37 23.40 1.50 4.07
C GLY A 37 23.37 0.54 2.87
N LYS A 38 23.46 -0.77 3.11
CA LYS A 38 23.40 -1.81 2.07
C LYS A 38 21.97 -2.22 1.72
N ILE A 39 21.07 -2.17 2.70
CA ILE A 39 19.70 -2.70 2.56
C ILE A 39 18.65 -1.63 2.27
N ILE A 40 18.96 -0.35 2.44
CA ILE A 40 18.02 0.73 2.15
C ILE A 40 17.67 0.79 0.66
N ASN A 41 16.38 0.92 0.35
CA ASN A 41 15.82 0.85 -1.01
C ASN A 41 16.15 -0.47 -1.73
N LYS A 42 16.12 -1.58 -0.99
CA LYS A 42 16.39 -2.92 -1.54
C LYS A 42 15.25 -3.90 -1.32
N THR A 43 15.10 -4.77 -2.31
CA THR A 43 14.49 -6.08 -2.16
C THR A 43 15.56 -7.07 -1.68
N ILE A 44 15.28 -7.76 -0.58
CA ILE A 44 16.14 -8.82 -0.01
C ILE A 44 15.51 -10.16 -0.36
N ASN A 45 16.27 -11.05 -1.00
CA ASN A 45 15.82 -12.42 -1.24
C ASN A 45 16.24 -13.33 -0.08
N GLY A 46 15.28 -13.93 0.62
CA GLY A 46 15.57 -14.84 1.72
C GLY A 46 14.32 -15.21 2.53
N ASP A 47 14.50 -16.11 3.50
CA ASP A 47 13.46 -16.42 4.48
C ASP A 47 13.37 -15.28 5.50
N ALA A 48 12.18 -14.68 5.65
CA ALA A 48 11.98 -13.54 6.53
C ALA A 48 12.34 -13.82 8.00
N PHE A 49 12.11 -15.04 8.50
CA PHE A 49 12.43 -15.41 9.87
C PHE A 49 13.94 -15.51 10.11
N GLU A 50 14.71 -15.89 9.09
CA GLU A 50 16.17 -15.91 9.16
C GLU A 50 16.75 -14.51 8.97
N VAL A 51 16.34 -13.81 7.90
CA VAL A 51 16.86 -12.48 7.54
C VAL A 51 16.65 -11.46 8.66
N MET A 52 15.48 -11.43 9.29
CA MET A 52 15.18 -10.44 10.34
C MET A 52 16.06 -10.58 11.60
N LYS A 53 16.72 -11.74 11.83
CA LYS A 53 17.60 -11.94 13.00
C LYS A 53 18.83 -11.03 12.96
N ASP A 54 19.32 -10.74 11.77
CA ASP A 54 20.58 -10.02 11.54
C ASP A 54 20.37 -8.58 11.05
N MET A 55 19.10 -8.12 10.99
CA MET A 55 18.77 -6.76 10.59
C MET A 55 19.12 -5.73 11.67
N PRO A 56 19.42 -4.48 11.29
CA PRO A 56 19.68 -3.40 12.23
C PRO A 56 18.45 -3.18 13.12
N ARG A 57 18.67 -2.70 14.35
CA ARG A 57 17.57 -2.35 15.26
C ARG A 57 17.06 -0.94 14.96
N LYS A 58 15.83 -0.64 15.37
CA LYS A 58 15.26 0.72 15.39
C LYS A 58 15.40 1.51 14.07
N PHE A 59 15.14 0.87 12.93
CA PHE A 59 15.19 1.55 11.63
C PHE A 59 13.83 1.72 10.97
N ILE A 60 12.80 0.99 11.40
CA ILE A 60 11.49 1.00 10.75
C ILE A 60 10.64 2.14 11.30
N ASP A 61 10.20 3.04 10.43
CA ASP A 61 9.21 4.07 10.73
C ASP A 61 7.77 3.54 10.55
N LEU A 62 7.56 2.74 9.51
CA LEU A 62 6.27 2.13 9.20
C LEU A 62 6.45 0.68 8.74
N LEU A 63 5.80 -0.23 9.46
CA LEU A 63 5.72 -1.65 9.13
C LEU A 63 4.40 -1.93 8.42
N ILE A 64 4.45 -2.53 7.24
CA ILE A 64 3.27 -3.06 6.54
C ILE A 64 3.49 -4.55 6.31
N VAL A 65 2.56 -5.37 6.80
CA VAL A 65 2.68 -6.83 6.80
C VAL A 65 1.48 -7.43 6.08
N ASP A 66 1.74 -8.15 4.98
CA ASP A 66 0.75 -9.00 4.31
C ASP A 66 1.18 -10.48 4.43
N PRO A 67 1.08 -11.09 5.62
CA PRO A 67 1.60 -12.43 5.85
C PRO A 67 0.81 -13.46 5.02
N PRO A 68 1.39 -14.62 4.71
CA PRO A 68 0.63 -15.70 4.10
C PRO A 68 -0.55 -16.08 5.02
N TYR A 69 -1.77 -15.86 4.53
CA TYR A 69 -2.97 -16.19 5.30
C TYR A 69 -3.09 -17.70 5.52
N ASN A 70 -3.81 -18.09 6.58
CA ASN A 70 -4.06 -19.48 6.95
C ASN A 70 -5.01 -20.23 5.99
N LEU A 71 -4.62 -20.26 4.72
CA LEU A 71 -5.36 -20.82 3.60
C LEU A 71 -4.43 -21.74 2.83
N SER A 72 -4.96 -22.86 2.34
CA SER A 72 -4.23 -23.71 1.42
C SER A 72 -4.02 -22.96 0.09
N LYS A 73 -2.81 -22.46 -0.14
CA LYS A 73 -2.49 -21.63 -1.30
C LYS A 73 -1.08 -21.92 -1.83
N ASP A 74 -0.95 -21.88 -3.14
CA ASP A 74 0.30 -22.07 -3.86
C ASP A 74 0.84 -20.70 -4.31
N TYR A 75 2.05 -20.40 -3.87
CA TYR A 75 2.81 -19.22 -4.24
C TYR A 75 4.02 -19.65 -5.08
N HIS A 76 3.77 -19.97 -6.36
CA HIS A 76 4.81 -20.38 -7.33
C HIS A 76 5.64 -21.61 -6.88
N GLY A 77 4.99 -22.58 -6.26
CA GLY A 77 5.60 -23.81 -5.74
C GLY A 77 5.70 -23.84 -4.21
N ASN A 78 5.66 -22.67 -3.55
CA ASN A 78 5.62 -22.57 -2.10
C ASN A 78 4.18 -22.76 -1.61
N LYS A 79 3.87 -23.98 -1.15
CA LYS A 79 2.53 -24.32 -0.66
C LYS A 79 2.38 -23.95 0.81
N PHE A 80 1.58 -22.94 1.10
CA PHE A 80 1.08 -22.71 2.44
C PHE A 80 -0.10 -23.66 2.66
N LYS A 81 -0.06 -24.50 3.70
CA LYS A 81 -1.18 -25.38 4.06
C LYS A 81 -1.97 -24.74 5.18
N LYS A 82 -3.30 -24.74 5.06
CA LYS A 82 -4.17 -24.34 6.17
C LYS A 82 -3.88 -25.24 7.39
N THR A 83 -3.68 -24.61 8.54
CA THR A 83 -3.47 -25.22 9.84
C THR A 83 -4.55 -24.76 10.84
N ASP A 84 -4.49 -25.22 12.07
CA ASP A 84 -5.36 -24.77 13.15
C ASP A 84 -5.03 -23.33 13.63
N ASN A 85 -5.93 -22.72 14.39
CA ASN A 85 -5.77 -21.34 14.85
C ASN A 85 -4.60 -21.15 15.82
N GLU A 86 -4.24 -22.16 16.62
CA GLU A 86 -3.13 -22.06 17.58
C GLU A 86 -1.79 -22.10 16.86
N SER A 87 -1.66 -22.96 15.85
CA SER A 87 -0.49 -22.99 14.98
C SER A 87 -0.29 -21.67 14.24
N TYR A 88 -1.37 -21.08 13.69
CA TYR A 88 -1.28 -19.75 13.06
C TYR A 88 -0.98 -18.65 14.07
N ALA A 89 -1.49 -18.76 15.31
CA ALA A 89 -1.14 -17.84 16.38
C ALA A 89 0.36 -17.87 16.71
N LYS A 90 0.94 -19.06 16.83
CA LYS A 90 2.39 -19.25 17.05
C LYS A 90 3.21 -18.64 15.90
N TYR A 91 2.81 -18.90 14.65
CA TYR A 91 3.44 -18.29 13.47
C TYR A 91 3.38 -16.75 13.54
N THR A 92 2.22 -16.20 13.93
CA THR A 92 2.02 -14.76 14.08
C THR A 92 2.92 -14.16 15.16
N GLU A 93 3.00 -14.80 16.33
CA GLU A 93 3.88 -14.37 17.42
C GLU A 93 5.36 -14.48 17.06
N GLN A 94 5.77 -15.45 16.25
CA GLN A 94 7.17 -15.62 15.84
C GLN A 94 7.67 -14.43 15.01
N TRP A 95 6.95 -14.02 13.96
CA TRP A 95 7.40 -12.89 13.15
C TRP A 95 7.26 -11.56 13.90
N LEU A 96 6.24 -11.42 14.77
CA LEU A 96 6.12 -10.25 15.65
C LEU A 96 7.37 -10.12 16.54
N LYS A 97 7.79 -11.18 17.21
CA LYS A 97 8.98 -11.17 18.08
C LYS A 97 10.25 -10.76 17.34
N LEU A 98 10.39 -11.15 16.07
CA LEU A 98 11.53 -10.75 15.24
C LEU A 98 11.47 -9.29 14.80
N VAL A 99 10.28 -8.76 14.52
CA VAL A 99 10.12 -7.39 14.02
C VAL A 99 10.16 -6.34 15.13
N MET A 100 9.69 -6.66 16.34
CA MET A 100 9.59 -5.69 17.44
C MET A 100 10.90 -4.93 17.74
N PRO A 101 12.09 -5.56 17.76
CA PRO A 101 13.35 -4.85 17.95
C PRO A 101 13.76 -3.91 16.79
N LEU A 102 13.19 -4.13 15.60
CA LEU A 102 13.49 -3.38 14.38
C LEU A 102 12.68 -2.08 14.30
N LEU A 103 11.53 -2.01 14.98
CA LEU A 103 10.63 -0.86 15.04
C LEU A 103 11.24 0.31 15.83
N LYS A 104 11.27 1.51 15.24
CA LYS A 104 11.45 2.75 16.00
C LYS A 104 10.35 2.91 17.04
N ASP A 105 10.57 3.78 18.03
CA ASP A 105 9.62 3.93 19.13
C ASP A 105 8.27 4.49 18.65
N GLU A 106 8.30 5.44 17.71
CA GLU A 106 7.12 6.08 17.11
C GLU A 106 6.51 5.27 15.95
N ALA A 107 7.01 4.05 15.70
CA ALA A 107 6.64 3.28 14.52
C ALA A 107 5.16 2.89 14.52
N SER A 108 4.56 2.97 13.33
CA SER A 108 3.23 2.46 13.05
C SER A 108 3.28 1.10 12.37
N VAL A 109 2.25 0.29 12.60
CA VAL A 109 2.16 -1.08 12.09
C VAL A 109 0.79 -1.33 11.47
N TYR A 110 0.78 -1.84 10.24
CA TYR A 110 -0.41 -2.35 9.57
C TYR A 110 -0.26 -3.83 9.27
N VAL A 111 -1.26 -4.64 9.65
CA VAL A 111 -1.28 -6.09 9.38
C VAL A 111 -2.51 -6.43 8.56
N CYS A 112 -2.32 -6.79 7.29
CA CYS A 112 -3.37 -7.31 6.41
C CYS A 112 -3.74 -8.74 6.79
N CYS A 113 -5.02 -9.07 6.70
CA CYS A 113 -5.54 -10.40 6.99
C CYS A 113 -6.88 -10.67 6.29
N ASP A 114 -7.19 -11.95 6.06
CA ASP A 114 -8.56 -12.33 5.76
C ASP A 114 -9.41 -12.35 7.04
N TRP A 115 -10.72 -12.50 6.89
CA TRP A 115 -11.64 -12.46 8.04
C TRP A 115 -11.39 -13.58 9.07
N GLN A 116 -10.85 -14.75 8.67
CA GLN A 116 -10.58 -15.86 9.60
C GLN A 116 -9.32 -15.59 10.42
N THR A 117 -8.25 -15.22 9.74
CA THR A 117 -6.96 -14.87 10.35
C THR A 117 -7.04 -13.58 11.15
N SER A 118 -7.93 -12.65 10.80
CA SER A 118 -8.24 -11.43 11.57
C SER A 118 -8.63 -11.73 13.01
N ILE A 119 -9.43 -12.80 13.25
CA ILE A 119 -9.83 -13.21 14.60
C ILE A 119 -8.62 -13.62 15.44
N VAL A 120 -7.63 -14.26 14.82
CA VAL A 120 -6.40 -14.70 15.49
C VAL A 120 -5.46 -13.52 15.71
N ILE A 121 -5.20 -12.72 14.67
CA ILE A 121 -4.30 -11.56 14.74
C ILE A 121 -4.81 -10.53 15.75
N GLY A 122 -6.12 -10.24 15.77
CA GLY A 122 -6.71 -9.30 16.71
C GLY A 122 -6.56 -9.70 18.18
N ARG A 123 -6.36 -10.99 18.48
CA ARG A 123 -6.07 -11.49 19.85
C ARG A 123 -4.59 -11.40 20.22
N ILE A 124 -3.70 -11.41 19.23
CA ILE A 124 -2.25 -11.47 19.44
C ILE A 124 -1.64 -10.08 19.43
N LEU A 125 -2.04 -9.23 18.49
CA LEU A 125 -1.46 -7.92 18.27
C LEU A 125 -1.45 -7.03 19.54
N PRO A 126 -2.53 -6.97 20.35
CA PRO A 126 -2.54 -6.18 21.59
C PRO A 126 -1.53 -6.63 22.66
N LYS A 127 -0.97 -7.84 22.55
CA LYS A 127 0.07 -8.32 23.48
C LYS A 127 1.43 -7.66 23.23
N TYR A 128 1.64 -7.08 22.04
CA TYR A 128 2.92 -6.53 21.59
C TYR A 128 2.84 -5.05 21.22
N LEU A 129 1.69 -4.57 20.75
CA LEU A 129 1.50 -3.23 20.20
C LEU A 129 0.20 -2.59 20.72
N ASN A 130 0.13 -1.26 20.66
CA ASN A 130 -1.09 -0.51 20.97
C ASN A 130 -2.03 -0.53 19.76
N VAL A 131 -3.03 -1.40 19.76
CA VAL A 131 -4.03 -1.45 18.67
C VAL A 131 -4.86 -0.17 18.66
N ARG A 132 -4.92 0.48 17.49
CA ARG A 132 -5.62 1.77 17.28
C ARG A 132 -6.92 1.62 16.51
N ASN A 133 -6.93 0.78 15.49
CA ASN A 133 -8.12 0.60 14.65
C ASN A 133 -8.11 -0.76 13.94
N ARG A 134 -9.31 -1.20 13.55
CA ARG A 134 -9.51 -2.27 12.58
C ARG A 134 -10.16 -1.67 11.35
N ILE A 135 -9.44 -1.68 10.24
CA ILE A 135 -9.91 -1.20 8.95
C ILE A 135 -10.46 -2.38 8.16
N THR A 136 -11.64 -2.25 7.58
CA THR A 136 -12.23 -3.25 6.69
C THR A 136 -12.08 -2.78 5.25
N TRP A 137 -11.43 -3.55 4.39
CA TRP A 137 -11.35 -3.28 2.96
C TRP A 137 -12.34 -4.14 2.18
N GLN A 138 -13.21 -3.50 1.39
CA GLN A 138 -14.14 -4.17 0.50
C GLN A 138 -13.42 -4.75 -0.73
N ARG A 139 -13.50 -6.07 -0.88
CA ARG A 139 -13.03 -6.80 -2.06
C ARG A 139 -14.14 -6.99 -3.08
N GLU A 140 -13.99 -6.36 -4.24
CA GLU A 140 -14.96 -6.46 -5.33
C GLU A 140 -14.88 -7.81 -6.06
N LYS A 141 -13.67 -8.35 -6.18
CA LYS A 141 -13.41 -9.63 -6.86
C LYS A 141 -13.42 -10.79 -5.89
N GLY A 142 -14.04 -11.88 -6.31
CA GLY A 142 -14.08 -13.13 -5.58
C GLY A 142 -15.00 -14.12 -6.27
N ARG A 143 -14.81 -15.42 -6.02
CA ARG A 143 -15.73 -16.45 -6.47
C ARG A 143 -17.03 -16.33 -5.68
N GLY A 144 -18.17 -16.52 -6.35
CA GLY A 144 -19.45 -16.66 -5.66
C GLY A 144 -19.49 -17.91 -4.78
N ALA A 145 -20.48 -17.98 -3.90
CA ALA A 145 -20.74 -19.13 -3.05
C ALA A 145 -22.21 -19.57 -3.23
N LYS A 146 -22.44 -20.89 -3.28
CA LYS A 146 -23.79 -21.46 -3.44
C LYS A 146 -24.49 -21.67 -2.10
N GLU A 147 -23.72 -22.07 -1.08
CA GLU A 147 -24.22 -22.48 0.25
C GLU A 147 -23.81 -21.48 1.36
N ASN A 148 -23.24 -20.33 0.98
CA ASN A 148 -22.79 -19.31 1.93
C ASN A 148 -22.75 -17.93 1.26
N TRP A 149 -22.53 -16.88 2.06
CA TRP A 149 -22.25 -15.54 1.58
C TRP A 149 -20.88 -15.47 0.90
N LYS A 150 -20.80 -14.79 -0.24
CA LYS A 150 -19.53 -14.49 -0.90
C LYS A 150 -18.66 -13.65 0.06
N ASN A 151 -17.43 -14.10 0.34
CA ASN A 151 -16.48 -13.25 1.04
C ASN A 151 -16.15 -12.01 0.19
N GLY A 152 -16.45 -10.84 0.73
CA GLY A 152 -16.26 -9.54 0.08
C GLY A 152 -15.38 -8.59 0.90
N LEU A 153 -14.63 -9.09 1.89
CA LEU A 153 -13.79 -8.25 2.74
C LEU A 153 -12.43 -8.87 3.08
N GLU A 154 -11.50 -8.00 3.42
CA GLU A 154 -10.27 -8.27 4.17
C GLU A 154 -10.17 -7.24 5.31
N ASP A 155 -9.51 -7.62 6.41
CA ASP A 155 -9.25 -6.73 7.53
C ASP A 155 -7.80 -6.26 7.50
N ILE A 156 -7.56 -5.05 7.98
CA ILE A 156 -6.24 -4.47 8.21
C ILE A 156 -6.23 -3.93 9.64
N TRP A 157 -5.36 -4.49 10.48
CA TRP A 157 -5.17 -3.99 11.83
C TRP A 157 -4.15 -2.86 11.84
N PHE A 158 -4.53 -1.70 12.38
CA PHE A 158 -3.63 -0.57 12.61
C PHE A 158 -3.25 -0.53 14.08
N ALA A 159 -1.95 -0.55 14.36
CA ALA A 159 -1.38 -0.48 15.70
C ALA A 159 -0.14 0.43 15.73
N THR A 160 0.28 0.85 16.92
CA THR A 160 1.45 1.70 17.12
C THR A 160 2.36 1.10 18.18
N ASN A 161 3.66 1.32 18.05
CA ASN A 161 4.65 0.76 18.97
C ASN A 161 4.58 1.43 20.36
N ASN A 162 4.28 2.73 20.42
CA ASN A 162 4.04 3.45 21.67
C ASN A 162 2.82 4.41 21.56
N SER A 163 2.75 5.42 22.44
CA SER A 163 1.70 6.43 22.49
C SER A 163 1.97 7.70 21.67
N GLN A 164 3.12 7.79 20.99
CA GLN A 164 3.49 8.88 20.08
C GLN A 164 3.66 8.29 18.68
N TRP A 165 2.89 8.77 17.70
CA TRP A 165 3.00 8.23 16.35
C TRP A 165 2.60 9.28 15.31
N THR A 166 3.08 9.10 14.09
CA THR A 166 2.71 9.91 12.93
C THR A 166 1.30 9.56 12.46
N PHE A 167 0.43 10.55 12.30
CA PHE A 167 -0.86 10.39 11.62
C PHE A 167 -1.25 11.64 10.80
N ASN A 168 -0.96 11.62 9.50
CA ASN A 168 -1.21 12.71 8.57
C ASN A 168 -2.63 12.61 7.99
N LEU A 169 -3.64 13.04 8.76
CA LEU A 169 -5.06 12.94 8.37
C LEU A 169 -5.36 13.64 7.03
N ASP A 170 -4.75 14.80 6.78
CA ASP A 170 -5.00 15.59 5.57
C ASP A 170 -4.55 14.86 4.30
N ASP A 171 -3.43 14.12 4.35
CA ASP A 171 -2.87 13.38 3.22
C ASP A 171 -3.71 12.16 2.81
N VAL A 172 -4.68 11.77 3.64
CA VAL A 172 -5.54 10.61 3.41
C VAL A 172 -7.01 10.95 3.23
N LYS A 173 -7.34 12.24 3.12
CA LYS A 173 -8.68 12.69 2.77
C LYS A 173 -9.15 12.06 1.44
N ILE A 174 -10.45 11.85 1.36
CA ILE A 174 -11.13 11.29 0.18
C ILE A 174 -12.02 12.36 -0.41
N ARG A 175 -11.78 12.70 -1.67
CA ARG A 175 -12.65 13.52 -2.49
C ARG A 175 -13.88 12.74 -2.90
N LYS A 176 -15.04 13.24 -2.47
CA LYS A 176 -16.36 12.70 -2.78
C LYS A 176 -17.21 13.71 -3.50
N LYS A 177 -18.03 13.24 -4.44
CA LYS A 177 -19.04 14.08 -5.07
C LYS A 177 -20.11 14.45 -4.05
N VAL A 178 -20.50 15.72 -4.02
CA VAL A 178 -21.56 16.20 -3.16
C VAL A 178 -22.90 15.86 -3.79
N ILE A 179 -23.64 14.95 -3.15
CA ILE A 179 -24.97 14.51 -3.60
C ILE A 179 -26.04 15.54 -3.18
N ALA A 180 -25.95 16.03 -1.95
CA ALA A 180 -26.88 17.03 -1.39
C ALA A 180 -26.08 18.28 -0.98
N PRO A 181 -25.94 19.29 -1.87
CA PRO A 181 -25.17 20.48 -1.57
C PRO A 181 -25.90 21.35 -0.55
N TYR A 182 -25.25 21.62 0.58
CA TYR A 182 -25.71 22.57 1.58
C TYR A 182 -24.92 23.87 1.46
N ARG A 183 -25.62 25.01 1.39
CA ARG A 183 -25.00 26.34 1.36
C ARG A 183 -25.42 27.13 2.59
N GLU A 184 -24.49 27.88 3.15
CA GLU A 184 -24.73 28.80 4.27
C GLU A 184 -24.44 30.22 3.76
N ASN A 185 -25.43 31.12 3.87
CA ASN A 185 -25.36 32.48 3.31
C ASN A 185 -25.01 32.55 1.81
N GLY A 186 -25.45 31.55 1.04
CA GLY A 186 -25.18 31.48 -0.40
C GLY A 186 -23.84 30.82 -0.76
N GLU A 187 -22.97 30.56 0.20
CA GLU A 187 -21.66 29.94 -0.02
C GLU A 187 -21.65 28.43 0.28
N PRO A 188 -20.87 27.63 -0.47
CA PRO A 188 -20.63 26.22 -0.14
C PRO A 188 -20.09 26.02 1.28
N LYS A 189 -20.69 25.11 2.05
CA LYS A 189 -20.21 24.71 3.38
C LYS A 189 -19.45 23.39 3.31
N ASP A 190 -18.12 23.42 3.47
CA ASP A 190 -17.24 22.24 3.44
C ASP A 190 -17.19 21.50 2.09
N TRP A 191 -17.45 22.20 0.99
CA TRP A 191 -17.30 21.68 -0.37
C TRP A 191 -16.97 22.78 -1.39
N GLN A 192 -16.50 22.39 -2.56
CA GLN A 192 -16.05 23.29 -3.62
C GLN A 192 -16.85 23.05 -4.90
N VAL A 193 -17.26 24.14 -5.55
CA VAL A 193 -17.82 24.10 -6.91
C VAL A 193 -16.65 23.98 -7.88
N THR A 194 -16.65 22.95 -8.72
CA THR A 194 -15.71 22.84 -9.84
C THR A 194 -16.48 22.75 -11.15
N LYS A 195 -15.79 22.98 -12.28
CA LYS A 195 -16.37 22.81 -13.62
C LYS A 195 -16.99 21.42 -13.85
N ASN A 196 -16.54 20.42 -13.10
CA ASN A 196 -16.89 19.01 -13.29
C ASN A 196 -17.80 18.46 -12.18
N GLY A 197 -18.29 19.32 -11.29
CA GLY A 197 -19.18 18.95 -10.19
C GLY A 197 -18.77 19.57 -8.86
N ASN A 198 -19.62 19.33 -7.86
CA ASN A 198 -19.40 19.76 -6.49
C ASN A 198 -18.68 18.66 -5.73
N PHE A 199 -17.55 18.97 -5.10
CA PHE A 199 -16.71 17.99 -4.42
C PHE A 199 -16.38 18.43 -3.00
N ARG A 200 -16.26 17.45 -2.10
CA ARG A 200 -15.75 17.66 -0.73
C ARG A 200 -14.65 16.68 -0.43
N ASP A 201 -13.64 17.14 0.29
CA ASP A 201 -12.57 16.28 0.79
C ASP A 201 -12.91 15.91 2.24
N THR A 202 -13.27 14.65 2.46
CA THR A 202 -13.72 14.15 3.77
C THR A 202 -12.67 13.24 4.39
N CYS A 203 -12.66 13.17 5.72
CA CYS A 203 -11.85 12.19 6.45
C CYS A 203 -12.17 10.76 5.96
N PRO A 204 -11.16 9.89 5.80
CA PRO A 204 -11.40 8.50 5.48
C PRO A 204 -12.04 7.79 6.68
N SER A 205 -12.97 6.88 6.41
CA SER A 205 -13.48 5.97 7.44
C SER A 205 -12.52 4.78 7.61
N ASN A 206 -12.82 3.92 8.59
CA ASN A 206 -12.20 2.59 8.71
C ASN A 206 -12.89 1.52 7.84
N PHE A 207 -13.72 1.92 6.87
CA PHE A 207 -14.30 1.05 5.84
C PHE A 207 -13.88 1.55 4.46
N TRP A 208 -12.97 0.84 3.81
CA TRP A 208 -12.40 1.24 2.54
C TRP A 208 -13.07 0.50 1.40
N ASP A 209 -13.89 1.23 0.65
CA ASP A 209 -14.63 0.77 -0.53
C ASP A 209 -14.18 1.47 -1.81
N ASP A 210 -13.00 2.10 -1.78
CA ASP A 210 -12.47 2.88 -2.89
C ASP A 210 -11.23 2.24 -3.54
N CYS A 211 -10.74 1.14 -2.97
CA CYS A 211 -9.56 0.41 -3.43
C CYS A 211 -9.97 -0.80 -4.29
N THR A 212 -9.39 -0.92 -5.50
CA THR A 212 -9.71 -2.00 -6.46
C THR A 212 -8.53 -2.95 -6.61
N ILE A 213 -8.81 -4.25 -6.56
CA ILE A 213 -7.79 -5.30 -6.79
C ILE A 213 -7.21 -5.16 -8.21
N PRO A 214 -5.87 -5.22 -8.37
CA PRO A 214 -5.24 -5.16 -9.68
C PRO A 214 -5.87 -6.09 -10.72
N TYR A 215 -5.92 -5.63 -11.96
CA TYR A 215 -6.41 -6.41 -13.09
C TYR A 215 -5.57 -6.20 -14.33
N TRP A 216 -5.75 -7.11 -15.30
CA TRP A 216 -4.82 -7.30 -16.42
C TRP A 216 -4.50 -6.05 -17.23
N SER A 217 -5.31 -4.99 -17.21
CA SER A 217 -5.02 -3.73 -17.93
C SER A 217 -4.37 -2.64 -17.07
N MET A 218 -4.28 -2.82 -15.74
CA MET A 218 -3.60 -1.89 -14.84
C MET A 218 -2.09 -2.10 -14.92
N SER A 219 -1.31 -1.02 -14.90
CA SER A 219 0.16 -1.07 -14.99
C SER A 219 0.81 -1.76 -13.79
N GLU A 220 0.19 -1.68 -12.61
CA GLU A 220 0.68 -2.34 -11.40
C GLU A 220 0.53 -3.87 -11.44
N ASN A 221 -0.33 -4.42 -12.31
CA ASN A 221 -0.77 -5.81 -12.19
C ASN A 221 0.35 -6.82 -12.50
N THR A 222 0.54 -7.77 -11.60
CA THR A 222 1.39 -8.95 -11.78
C THR A 222 0.55 -10.23 -11.81
N ALA A 223 1.18 -11.38 -12.09
CA ALA A 223 0.56 -12.69 -11.94
C ALA A 223 0.54 -13.21 -10.49
N HIS A 224 0.99 -12.41 -9.51
CA HIS A 224 0.96 -12.79 -8.10
C HIS A 224 -0.48 -13.02 -7.62
N PRO A 225 -0.77 -14.14 -6.94
CA PRO A 225 -2.14 -14.59 -6.71
C PRO A 225 -2.91 -13.81 -5.63
N THR A 226 -2.22 -12.94 -4.88
CA THR A 226 -2.79 -12.07 -3.81
C THR A 226 -2.25 -10.65 -3.84
N GLN A 227 -1.79 -10.14 -4.98
CA GLN A 227 -1.24 -8.77 -5.03
C GLN A 227 -2.20 -7.73 -4.44
N LYS A 228 -1.73 -6.98 -3.45
CA LYS A 228 -2.44 -5.81 -2.90
C LYS A 228 -2.32 -4.61 -3.86
N PRO A 229 -3.37 -3.76 -3.98
CA PRO A 229 -3.34 -2.55 -4.80
C PRO A 229 -2.42 -1.48 -4.21
N GLU A 230 -1.73 -0.72 -5.07
CA GLU A 230 -0.92 0.43 -4.65
C GLU A 230 -1.74 1.48 -3.90
N LYS A 231 -2.98 1.74 -4.32
CA LYS A 231 -3.88 2.69 -3.62
C LYS A 231 -4.14 2.31 -2.16
N LEU A 232 -4.28 1.01 -1.89
CA LEU A 232 -4.53 0.50 -0.55
C LEU A 232 -3.34 0.78 0.37
N ILE A 233 -2.14 0.49 -0.14
CA ILE A 233 -0.89 0.72 0.58
C ILE A 233 -0.57 2.21 0.71
N ALA A 234 -0.90 3.01 -0.29
CA ALA A 234 -0.68 4.46 -0.29
C ALA A 234 -1.40 5.14 0.87
N LYS A 235 -2.63 4.72 1.19
CA LYS A 235 -3.37 5.23 2.35
C LYS A 235 -2.61 4.97 3.66
N MET A 236 -2.01 3.80 3.81
CA MET A 236 -1.24 3.45 5.01
C MET A 236 0.05 4.25 5.11
N ILE A 237 0.78 4.36 3.99
CA ILE A 237 2.06 5.11 3.91
C ILE A 237 1.84 6.59 4.17
N LEU A 238 0.86 7.21 3.50
CA LEU A 238 0.58 8.63 3.68
C LEU A 238 0.10 8.95 5.09
N ALA A 239 -0.80 8.12 5.67
CA ALA A 239 -1.25 8.32 7.04
C ALA A 239 -0.09 8.25 8.04
N SER A 240 0.79 7.26 7.93
CA SER A 240 1.66 6.87 9.05
C SER A 240 3.15 7.01 8.79
N SER A 241 3.56 7.83 7.81
CA SER A 241 4.97 8.12 7.54
C SER A 241 5.14 9.46 6.82
N ASN A 242 6.32 10.03 6.93
CA ASN A 242 6.75 11.24 6.24
C ASN A 242 7.69 10.92 5.07
N ILE A 243 7.96 11.92 4.22
CA ILE A 243 8.92 11.78 3.13
C ILE A 243 10.29 11.40 3.72
N GLY A 244 10.96 10.41 3.13
CA GLY A 244 12.27 9.92 3.58
C GLY A 244 12.25 8.86 4.68
N ASP A 245 11.11 8.61 5.32
CA ASP A 245 10.92 7.54 6.30
C ASP A 245 11.11 6.15 5.67
N VAL A 246 11.45 5.16 6.50
CA VAL A 246 11.69 3.78 6.07
C VAL A 246 10.45 2.91 6.25
N ILE A 247 9.94 2.41 5.13
CA ILE A 247 8.83 1.46 5.08
C ILE A 247 9.40 0.05 5.00
N PHE A 248 8.98 -0.84 5.89
CA PHE A 248 9.42 -2.23 5.89
C PHE A 248 8.26 -3.20 5.64
N ASP A 249 8.52 -4.21 4.80
CA ASP A 249 7.59 -5.32 4.52
C ASP A 249 8.33 -6.67 4.53
N PRO A 250 8.14 -7.51 5.55
CA PRO A 250 8.80 -8.81 5.65
C PRO A 250 8.19 -9.88 4.71
N PHE A 251 7.05 -9.61 4.06
CA PHE A 251 6.36 -10.53 3.16
C PHE A 251 6.01 -9.83 1.84
N LEU A 252 7.03 -9.29 1.19
CA LEU A 252 6.93 -8.26 0.14
C LEU A 252 6.10 -8.72 -1.09
N GLY A 253 6.10 -10.02 -1.40
CA GLY A 253 5.42 -10.58 -2.56
C GLY A 253 5.86 -9.91 -3.85
N SER A 254 4.89 -9.45 -4.63
CA SER A 254 5.15 -8.71 -5.88
C SER A 254 5.66 -7.26 -5.71
N GLY A 255 5.98 -6.81 -4.50
CA GLY A 255 6.64 -5.52 -4.28
C GLY A 255 5.74 -4.31 -4.06
N THR A 256 4.43 -4.48 -3.81
CA THR A 256 3.50 -3.32 -3.73
C THR A 256 3.93 -2.32 -2.67
N THR A 257 4.38 -2.77 -1.49
CA THR A 257 4.86 -1.88 -0.42
C THR A 257 6.05 -1.04 -0.85
N SER A 258 7.10 -1.69 -1.36
CA SER A 258 8.33 -1.00 -1.80
C SER A 258 8.07 -0.05 -2.97
N VAL A 259 7.27 -0.47 -3.96
CA VAL A 259 6.91 0.36 -5.12
C VAL A 259 6.13 1.59 -4.67
N THR A 260 5.13 1.42 -3.81
CA THR A 260 4.29 2.53 -3.34
C THR A 260 5.10 3.51 -2.47
N ALA A 261 5.97 3.00 -1.60
CA ALA A 261 6.90 3.80 -0.81
C ALA A 261 7.79 4.68 -1.71
N LYS A 262 8.42 4.07 -2.73
CA LYS A 262 9.26 4.79 -3.70
C LYS A 262 8.48 5.90 -4.42
N LYS A 263 7.27 5.60 -4.93
CA LYS A 263 6.41 6.57 -5.62
C LYS A 263 6.03 7.77 -4.73
N LEU A 264 5.91 7.55 -3.42
CA LEU A 264 5.58 8.56 -2.42
C LEU A 264 6.81 9.22 -1.78
N GLY A 265 8.02 8.97 -2.28
CA GLY A 265 9.26 9.58 -1.75
C GLY A 265 9.69 9.03 -0.39
N ARG A 266 9.24 7.83 -0.01
CA ARG A 266 9.73 7.10 1.17
C ARG A 266 10.85 6.14 0.77
N LYS A 267 11.69 5.79 1.73
CA LYS A 267 12.65 4.69 1.60
C LYS A 267 11.92 3.37 1.86
N TYR A 268 12.44 2.28 1.30
CA TYR A 268 11.83 0.97 1.49
C TYR A 268 12.85 -0.11 1.75
N ILE A 269 12.43 -1.14 2.48
CA ILE A 269 13.15 -2.41 2.61
C ILE A 269 12.07 -3.50 2.56
N GLY A 270 12.27 -4.55 1.77
CA GLY A 270 11.33 -5.66 1.75
C GLY A 270 12.00 -7.00 1.57
N ILE A 271 11.46 -8.03 2.23
CA ILE A 271 11.97 -9.40 2.15
C ILE A 271 10.99 -10.25 1.34
N GLU A 272 11.51 -11.03 0.40
CA GLU A 272 10.73 -11.98 -0.39
C GLU A 272 11.49 -13.29 -0.59
N LEU A 273 10.82 -14.41 -0.36
CA LEU A 273 11.39 -15.74 -0.47
C LEU A 273 11.53 -16.18 -1.94
N ASP A 274 10.50 -15.95 -2.75
CA ASP A 274 10.45 -16.38 -4.14
C ASP A 274 11.24 -15.43 -5.06
N LYS A 275 12.22 -16.00 -5.77
CA LYS A 275 13.11 -15.26 -6.67
C LYS A 275 12.37 -14.62 -7.85
N THR A 276 11.28 -15.25 -8.33
CA THR A 276 10.45 -14.69 -9.40
C THR A 276 9.68 -13.48 -8.91
N TYR A 277 9.14 -13.53 -7.69
CA TYR A 277 8.46 -12.39 -7.06
C TYR A 277 9.42 -11.24 -6.78
N CYS A 278 10.63 -11.53 -6.30
CA CYS A 278 11.72 -10.55 -6.22
C CYS A 278 11.96 -9.85 -7.57
N ALA A 279 12.08 -10.62 -8.65
CA ALA A 279 12.29 -10.07 -9.99
C ALA A 279 11.12 -9.20 -10.47
N TRP A 280 9.87 -9.57 -10.15
CA TRP A 280 8.70 -8.76 -10.45
C TRP A 280 8.66 -7.46 -9.64
N ALA A 281 9.01 -7.51 -8.35
CA ALA A 281 9.13 -6.32 -7.50
C ALA A 281 10.16 -5.33 -8.08
N GLU A 282 11.35 -5.81 -8.44
CA GLU A 282 12.42 -5.00 -9.05
C GLU A 282 12.02 -4.44 -10.42
N LYS A 283 11.26 -5.19 -11.24
CA LYS A 283 10.70 -4.63 -12.48
C LYS A 283 9.75 -3.48 -12.20
N ARG A 284 8.86 -3.61 -11.21
CA ARG A 284 7.90 -2.55 -10.86
C ARG A 284 8.60 -1.34 -10.26
N LEU A 285 9.65 -1.55 -9.46
CA LEU A 285 10.49 -0.48 -8.92
C LEU A 285 11.18 0.32 -10.02
N GLU A 286 11.66 -0.34 -11.08
CA GLU A 286 12.19 0.34 -12.28
C GLU A 286 11.09 1.12 -13.02
N MET A 287 9.88 0.57 -13.14
CA MET A 287 8.76 1.30 -13.75
C MET A 287 8.40 2.56 -12.98
N ALA A 288 8.49 2.51 -11.64
CA ALA A 288 8.22 3.64 -10.76
C ALA A 288 9.21 4.81 -10.94
N ASP A 289 10.39 4.59 -11.53
CA ASP A 289 11.32 5.68 -11.90
C ASP A 289 10.75 6.58 -13.00
N SER A 290 9.89 6.02 -13.85
CA SER A 290 9.27 6.74 -14.98
C SER A 290 7.82 7.16 -14.75
N ASP A 291 7.12 6.49 -13.83
CA ASP A 291 5.72 6.74 -13.53
C ASP A 291 5.46 6.54 -12.03
N ASN A 292 5.34 7.65 -11.31
CA ASN A 292 5.02 7.66 -9.88
C ASN A 292 3.52 7.75 -9.58
N SER A 293 2.65 7.67 -10.60
CA SER A 293 1.21 7.76 -10.38
C SER A 293 0.68 6.56 -9.60
N ILE A 294 -0.31 6.82 -8.75
CA ILE A 294 -1.05 5.81 -8.00
C ILE A 294 -2.53 5.94 -8.40
N GLN A 295 -3.13 4.85 -8.86
CA GLN A 295 -4.51 4.90 -9.33
C GLN A 295 -5.46 5.37 -8.22
N GLY A 296 -6.25 6.40 -8.52
CA GLY A 296 -7.22 6.96 -7.57
C GLY A 296 -6.60 7.86 -6.49
N TYR A 297 -5.35 8.30 -6.68
CA TYR A 297 -4.70 9.34 -5.88
C TYR A 297 -4.09 10.38 -6.83
N THR A 298 -4.60 11.61 -6.79
CA THR A 298 -4.16 12.73 -7.64
C THR A 298 -4.37 14.03 -6.90
N ASP A 299 -3.51 15.03 -7.14
CA ASP A 299 -3.59 16.35 -6.53
C ASP A 299 -3.64 16.31 -4.99
N GLY A 300 -2.89 15.37 -4.40
CA GLY A 300 -2.78 15.20 -2.95
C GLY A 300 -3.98 14.53 -2.27
N VAL A 301 -5.00 14.08 -3.03
CA VAL A 301 -6.24 13.53 -2.46
C VAL A 301 -6.63 12.19 -3.07
N PHE A 302 -7.24 11.32 -2.28
CA PHE A 302 -7.83 10.08 -2.77
C PHE A 302 -9.19 10.34 -3.42
N TRP A 303 -9.49 9.61 -4.48
CA TRP A 303 -10.79 9.68 -5.15
C TRP A 303 -11.58 8.40 -4.96
N GLU A 304 -12.90 8.47 -5.02
CA GLU A 304 -13.75 7.27 -5.02
C GLU A 304 -13.43 6.34 -6.20
N ARG A 305 -13.87 5.08 -6.09
CA ARG A 305 -13.65 4.08 -7.13
C ARG A 305 -14.30 4.53 -8.45
N ASN A 306 -13.71 4.15 -9.59
CA ASN A 306 -14.24 4.41 -10.94
C ASN A 306 -14.38 5.89 -11.34
N THR A 307 -13.69 6.81 -10.66
CA THR A 307 -13.69 8.26 -10.95
C THR A 307 -12.61 8.70 -11.94
N LEU A 308 -11.95 7.78 -12.65
CA LEU A 308 -10.86 8.11 -13.59
C LEU A 308 -11.28 9.12 -14.69
N GLY A 309 -12.53 9.08 -15.13
CA GLY A 309 -13.07 10.07 -16.07
C GLY A 309 -13.17 11.47 -15.46
N GLU A 310 -13.54 11.56 -14.17
CA GLU A 310 -13.63 12.81 -13.43
C GLU A 310 -12.23 13.38 -13.13
N GLN A 311 -11.23 12.52 -12.87
CA GLN A 311 -9.82 12.88 -12.63
C GLN A 311 -9.09 13.41 -13.87
N LYS A 312 -9.33 12.82 -15.06
CA LYS A 312 -8.65 13.27 -16.30
C LYS A 312 -9.04 14.69 -16.70
N ASN A 313 -10.21 15.15 -16.26
CA ASN A 313 -10.75 16.46 -16.57
C ASN A 313 -10.43 17.53 -15.51
N THR A 314 -9.72 17.17 -14.42
CA THR A 314 -9.15 18.11 -13.44
C THR A 314 -7.68 18.44 -13.72
N LYS A 315 -7.01 17.76 -14.66
CA LYS A 315 -5.69 18.15 -15.20
C LYS A 315 -5.80 19.44 -16.04
N GLY A 316 -6.09 20.55 -15.36
CA GLY A 316 -6.23 21.88 -15.93
C GLY A 316 -5.53 22.90 -15.04
N LYS A 317 -4.24 23.09 -15.34
CA LYS A 317 -3.26 24.05 -14.80
C LYS A 317 -2.51 23.66 -13.51
N PRO A 318 -1.18 23.93 -13.45
CA PRO A 318 -0.46 24.11 -12.19
C PRO A 318 -1.14 25.21 -11.36
N PRO A 319 -0.81 25.38 -10.07
CA PRO A 319 -1.23 26.56 -9.32
C PRO A 319 -0.84 27.79 -10.14
N THR A 320 -1.82 28.52 -10.66
CA THR A 320 -1.57 29.84 -11.21
C THR A 320 -1.20 30.72 -10.03
N GLU A 321 0.00 31.27 -10.05
CA GLU A 321 0.35 32.44 -9.25
C GLU A 321 -0.81 33.43 -9.34
N GLU A 322 -1.52 33.67 -8.24
CA GLU A 322 -2.58 34.67 -8.19
C GLU A 322 -1.93 36.04 -8.32
N LEU A 323 -2.00 36.61 -9.51
CA LEU A 323 -1.77 38.04 -9.69
C LEU A 323 -2.98 38.78 -9.13
N THR A 324 -2.86 39.31 -7.93
CA THR A 324 -3.78 40.34 -7.45
C THR A 324 -3.34 41.69 -7.99
N LYS A 325 -4.31 42.50 -8.42
CA LYS A 325 -4.05 43.90 -8.75
C LYS A 325 -3.87 44.66 -7.45
N ASP A 326 -2.80 45.44 -7.35
CA ASP A 326 -2.68 46.43 -6.29
C ASP A 326 -3.77 47.52 -6.44
N LYS A 327 -3.84 48.44 -5.46
CA LYS A 327 -4.85 49.50 -5.42
C LYS A 327 -4.81 50.45 -6.63
N ASP A 328 -3.75 50.37 -7.44
CA ASP A 328 -3.51 51.19 -8.63
C ASP A 328 -3.63 50.39 -9.94
N GLY A 329 -3.98 49.11 -9.87
CA GLY A 329 -4.33 48.28 -11.02
C GLY A 329 -3.16 47.59 -11.72
N GLN A 330 -1.96 47.57 -11.15
CA GLN A 330 -0.80 46.84 -11.69
C GLN A 330 -0.68 45.43 -11.09
N LEU A 331 -0.21 44.48 -11.91
CA LEU A 331 -0.05 43.08 -11.55
C LEU A 331 1.27 42.89 -10.78
N ALA A 332 1.24 42.37 -9.55
CA ALA A 332 2.43 42.07 -8.76
C ALA A 332 2.44 40.62 -8.26
N LEU A 333 3.63 40.00 -8.21
CA LEU A 333 3.89 38.65 -7.70
C LEU A 333 4.14 38.71 -6.18
N GLN A 334 3.37 37.96 -5.39
CA GLN A 334 3.61 37.83 -3.95
C GLN A 334 4.46 36.59 -3.68
N VAL A 335 5.68 36.77 -3.16
CA VAL A 335 6.51 35.67 -2.65
C VAL A 335 6.15 35.48 -1.18
N GLY A 336 5.57 34.32 -0.85
CA GLY A 336 5.25 33.87 0.50
C GLY A 336 5.61 32.41 0.66
#